data_AF-A0A9X2D989-F1
#
_entry.id   AF-A0A9X2D989-F1
#
_cell.length_a   1.000
_cell.length_b   1.000
_cell.length_c   1.000
_cell.angle_alpha   90.00
_cell.angle_beta   90.00
_cell.angle_gamma   90.00
#
_symmetry.space_group_name_H-M   'P 1'
#
loop_
_entity.id
_entity.type
_entity.pdbx_description
1 polymer ?
#
loop_
_entity_poly.entity_id
_entity_poly.type
_entity_poly.pdbx_seq_one_letter_code
_entity_poly.pdbx_strand_id
1 'polypeptide(L)'
;MDAGGDRVAVFGLSNEAGLPVYVHAKTCVVDGRWASVGSDNLNRRSWTHDSEVAVAVLDSRGSLDDPAPADSFPRVLLRTLVAEHLGCEAEAVPSDPHELFDAMVACADALDEWFAGGADPEPEPESGVRGRVVRRVVGSRPHVREQLAAKVPARLADSWRATSWKDDARARADAEATGIVGRAGVSGTRPPGRLRRLAPPQLNRAQMLWAPMLYEKAFDPDGRPPAGA
;
A
#
# COMPACT_ATOMS: atom_id res chain seq x y z
N MET A 1 12.57 10.22 0.00
CA MET A 1 12.03 10.64 1.31
C MET A 1 12.86 11.75 1.94
N ASP A 2 14.02 12.08 1.35
CA ASP A 2 14.96 13.10 1.83
C ASP A 2 14.34 14.50 2.05
N ALA A 3 13.25 14.84 1.35
CA ALA A 3 12.54 16.10 1.53
C ALA A 3 11.70 16.20 2.82
N GLY A 4 11.30 15.06 3.41
CA GLY A 4 10.44 15.01 4.60
C GLY A 4 11.16 14.68 5.90
N GLY A 5 12.40 14.19 5.83
CA GLY A 5 13.16 13.77 7.02
C GLY A 5 12.40 12.77 7.88
N ASP A 6 12.35 13.04 9.17
CA ASP A 6 11.62 12.30 10.21
C ASP A 6 10.12 12.69 10.32
N ARG A 7 9.63 13.58 9.46
CA ARG A 7 8.27 14.15 9.54
C ARG A 7 7.26 13.42 8.66
N VAL A 8 7.73 12.49 7.82
CA VAL A 8 6.88 11.77 6.87
C VAL A 8 7.21 10.28 6.95
N ALA A 9 6.17 9.47 7.13
CA ALA A 9 6.24 8.03 7.04
C ALA A 9 5.22 7.52 6.03
N VAL A 10 5.58 6.46 5.29
CA VAL A 10 4.67 5.77 4.37
C VAL A 10 4.65 4.31 4.76
N PHE A 11 3.45 3.75 4.91
CA PHE A 11 3.25 2.40 5.37
C PHE A 11 2.53 1.55 4.33
N GLY A 12 2.92 0.29 4.23
CA GLY A 12 2.08 -0.78 3.70
C GLY A 12 1.29 -1.45 4.82
N LEU A 13 0.27 -2.22 4.45
CA LEU A 13 -0.48 -3.06 5.38
C LEU A 13 -0.25 -4.54 5.07
N SER A 14 -0.04 -5.36 6.10
CA SER A 14 0.03 -6.81 6.01
C SER A 14 -1.03 -7.45 6.91
N ASN A 15 -1.67 -8.50 6.42
CA ASN A 15 -2.61 -9.29 7.23
C ASN A 15 -1.88 -10.32 8.11
N GLU A 16 -2.64 -11.05 8.93
CA GLU A 16 -2.13 -12.14 9.79
C GLU A 16 -1.37 -13.22 9.04
N ALA A 17 -1.73 -13.47 7.78
CA ALA A 17 -1.05 -14.43 6.92
C ALA A 17 0.25 -13.89 6.31
N GLY A 18 0.63 -12.64 6.56
CA GLY A 18 1.81 -11.99 5.96
C GLY A 18 1.62 -11.51 4.53
N LEU A 19 0.39 -11.54 4.01
CA LEU A 19 0.06 -11.03 2.68
C LEU A 19 -0.23 -9.53 2.72
N PRO A 20 0.12 -8.78 1.65
CA PRO A 20 -0.20 -7.36 1.57
C PRO A 20 -1.70 -7.13 1.47
N VAL A 21 -2.23 -6.19 2.26
CA VAL A 21 -3.61 -5.72 2.18
C VAL A 21 -3.69 -4.65 1.09
N TYR A 22 -4.67 -4.79 0.20
CA TYR A 22 -4.89 -3.83 -0.86
C TYR A 22 -5.59 -2.58 -0.33
N VAL A 23 -4.86 -1.47 -0.24
CA VAL A 23 -5.41 -0.18 0.19
C VAL A 23 -6.06 0.50 -1.02
N HIS A 24 -7.39 0.46 -1.07
CA HIS A 24 -8.17 1.14 -2.10
C HIS A 24 -8.82 2.45 -1.63
N ALA A 25 -8.67 2.79 -0.35
CA ALA A 25 -9.20 4.02 0.21
C ALA A 25 -8.52 5.26 -0.40
N LYS A 26 -9.29 6.33 -0.58
CA LYS A 26 -8.80 7.67 -0.87
C LYS A 26 -9.39 8.59 0.18
N THR A 27 -8.69 8.62 1.29
CA THR A 27 -9.11 9.32 2.51
C THR A 27 -7.97 10.18 2.98
N CYS A 28 -8.27 11.43 3.33
CA CYS A 28 -7.30 12.35 3.93
C CYS A 28 -7.91 12.92 5.20
N VAL A 29 -7.11 13.06 6.25
CA VAL A 29 -7.48 13.74 7.50
C VAL A 29 -6.39 14.76 7.81
N VAL A 30 -6.80 15.97 8.17
CA VAL A 30 -5.90 17.07 8.54
C VAL A 30 -6.35 17.65 9.88
N ASP A 31 -5.41 17.68 10.83
CA ASP A 31 -5.53 18.26 12.19
C ASP A 31 -6.73 17.77 13.02
N GLY A 32 -7.35 16.65 12.63
CA GLY A 32 -8.61 16.17 13.21
C GLY A 32 -9.80 17.09 12.93
N ARG A 33 -9.66 18.15 12.12
CA ARG A 33 -10.72 19.13 11.82
C ARG A 33 -11.29 19.00 10.42
N TRP A 34 -10.49 18.52 9.48
CA TRP A 34 -10.91 18.34 8.09
C TRP A 34 -10.66 16.90 7.65
N ALA A 35 -11.62 16.30 6.97
CA ALA A 35 -11.42 15.03 6.29
C ALA A 35 -12.05 15.05 4.90
N SER A 36 -11.45 14.34 3.95
CA SER A 36 -12.08 13.97 2.69
C SER A 36 -12.16 12.46 2.53
N VAL A 37 -13.25 12.00 1.92
CA VAL A 37 -13.41 10.63 1.43
C VAL A 37 -13.98 10.70 0.03
N GLY A 38 -13.34 10.01 -0.92
CA GLY A 38 -13.74 10.09 -2.32
C GLY A 38 -13.24 8.94 -3.17
N SER A 39 -13.47 9.08 -4.47
CA SER A 39 -12.93 8.19 -5.50
C SER A 39 -11.58 8.68 -6.06
N ASP A 40 -11.22 9.94 -5.79
CA ASP A 40 -10.05 10.62 -6.33
C ASP A 40 -8.73 10.10 -5.75
N ASN A 41 -7.96 9.39 -6.58
CA ASN A 41 -6.61 8.99 -6.19
C ASN A 41 -5.70 10.21 -6.11
N LEU A 42 -4.67 10.15 -5.26
CA LEU A 42 -3.57 11.11 -5.23
C LEU A 42 -2.65 10.92 -6.45
N ASN A 43 -3.17 11.19 -7.64
CA ASN A 43 -2.45 11.17 -8.90
C ASN A 43 -3.04 12.21 -9.87
N ARG A 44 -2.30 12.52 -10.94
CA ARG A 44 -2.73 13.52 -11.91
C ARG A 44 -4.01 13.09 -12.62
N ARG A 45 -4.16 11.81 -12.95
CA ARG A 45 -5.30 11.29 -13.72
C ARG A 45 -6.65 11.57 -13.03
N SER A 46 -6.79 11.18 -11.77
CA SER A 46 -8.00 11.45 -10.97
C SER A 46 -8.24 12.95 -10.79
N TRP A 47 -7.18 13.75 -10.69
CA TRP A 47 -7.32 15.20 -10.46
C TRP A 47 -7.55 16.04 -11.73
N THR A 48 -7.43 15.47 -12.92
CA THR A 48 -7.49 16.25 -14.17
C THR A 48 -8.30 15.64 -15.30
N HIS A 49 -8.49 14.31 -15.34
CA HIS A 49 -9.10 13.62 -16.48
C HIS A 49 -10.32 12.77 -16.09
N ASP A 50 -10.19 11.93 -15.06
CA ASP A 50 -11.27 11.02 -14.69
C ASP A 50 -12.41 11.78 -13.97
N SER A 51 -13.65 11.33 -14.18
CA SER A 51 -14.79 11.83 -13.40
C SER A 51 -14.73 11.25 -11.98
N GLU A 52 -14.49 12.11 -10.99
CA GLU A 52 -14.36 11.72 -9.59
C GLU A 52 -15.42 12.42 -8.71
N VAL A 53 -15.69 11.85 -7.55
CA VAL A 53 -16.52 12.48 -6.51
C VAL A 53 -15.84 12.33 -5.15
N ALA A 54 -15.83 13.41 -4.39
CA ALA A 54 -15.34 13.43 -3.02
C ALA A 54 -16.26 14.27 -2.13
N VAL A 55 -16.37 13.87 -0.87
CA VAL A 55 -17.06 14.64 0.18
C VAL A 55 -16.01 15.08 1.19
N ALA A 56 -15.98 16.38 1.47
CA ALA A 56 -15.16 16.96 2.51
C ALA A 56 -16.03 17.35 3.71
N VAL A 57 -15.57 17.02 4.92
CA VAL A 57 -16.20 17.36 6.20
C VAL A 57 -15.24 18.25 6.98
N LEU A 58 -15.72 19.43 7.37
CA LEU A 58 -15.00 20.38 8.21
C LEU A 58 -15.74 20.55 9.54
N ASP A 59 -15.05 20.30 10.65
CA ASP A 59 -15.52 20.65 11.98
C ASP A 59 -15.10 22.08 12.33
N SER A 60 -16.08 22.99 12.34
CA SER A 60 -15.87 24.42 12.58
C SER A 60 -16.00 24.83 14.06
N ARG A 61 -16.11 23.87 14.99
CA ARG A 61 -16.25 24.16 16.42
C ARG A 61 -14.88 24.52 17.04
N GLY A 62 -14.83 25.63 17.78
CA GLY A 62 -13.63 26.10 18.49
C GLY A 62 -12.65 26.91 17.62
N SER A 63 -11.51 27.30 18.18
CA SER A 63 -10.43 27.97 17.44
C SER A 63 -9.62 26.97 16.61
N LEU A 64 -9.04 27.41 15.49
CA LEU A 64 -8.10 26.58 14.71
C LEU A 64 -6.78 26.31 15.45
N ASP A 65 -6.41 27.18 16.40
CA ASP A 65 -5.20 27.01 17.22
C ASP A 65 -5.40 26.00 18.36
N ASP A 66 -6.65 25.62 18.65
CA ASP A 66 -6.98 24.62 19.65
C ASP A 66 -7.05 23.22 19.01
N PRO A 67 -6.76 22.13 19.76
CA PRO A 67 -6.99 20.78 19.28
C PRO A 67 -8.44 20.56 18.82
N ALA A 68 -8.63 19.79 17.76
CA ALA A 68 -9.97 19.42 17.29
C ALA A 68 -10.80 18.76 18.41
N PRO A 69 -12.11 19.04 18.50
CA PRO A 69 -13.00 18.35 19.43
C PRO A 69 -12.82 16.84 19.35
N ALA A 70 -12.81 16.16 20.50
CA ALA A 70 -12.58 14.71 20.58
C ALA A 70 -13.60 13.91 19.75
N ASP A 71 -14.83 14.41 19.65
CA ASP A 71 -15.96 13.84 18.91
C ASP A 71 -16.07 14.34 17.45
N SER A 72 -15.13 15.17 16.99
CA SER A 72 -15.14 15.65 15.60
C SER A 72 -15.02 14.47 14.63
N PHE A 73 -15.81 14.50 13.56
CA PHE A 73 -15.86 13.41 12.59
C PHE A 73 -14.47 13.04 12.04
N PRO A 74 -13.61 14.00 11.61
CA PRO A 74 -12.28 13.67 11.09
C PRO A 74 -11.37 13.01 12.14
N ARG A 75 -11.42 13.45 13.40
CA ARG A 75 -10.65 12.85 14.49
C ARG A 75 -11.13 11.43 14.81
N VAL A 76 -12.44 11.21 14.88
CA VAL A 76 -13.03 9.87 15.09
C VAL A 76 -12.68 8.93 13.94
N LEU A 77 -12.74 9.42 12.69
CA LEU A 77 -12.35 8.66 11.50
C LEU A 77 -10.88 8.23 11.57
N LEU A 78 -9.97 9.16 11.84
CA LEU A 78 -8.54 8.88 11.97
C LEU A 78 -8.28 7.82 13.04
N ARG A 79 -8.85 7.99 14.24
CA ARG A 79 -8.63 7.07 15.36
C ARG A 79 -9.17 5.68 15.06
N THR A 80 -10.35 5.57 14.46
CA THR A 80 -10.93 4.28 14.06
C THR A 80 -10.03 3.53 13.09
N LEU A 81 -9.52 4.21 12.06
CA LEU A 81 -8.65 3.60 11.05
C LEU A 81 -7.28 3.22 11.64
N VAL A 82 -6.66 4.12 12.42
CA VAL A 82 -5.36 3.86 13.03
C VAL A 82 -5.44 2.74 14.07
N ALA A 83 -6.53 2.65 14.84
CA ALA A 83 -6.76 1.56 15.78
C ALA A 83 -6.72 0.19 15.09
N GLU A 84 -7.41 0.05 13.94
CA GLU A 84 -7.34 -1.17 13.12
C GLU A 84 -5.90 -1.47 12.68
N HIS A 85 -5.15 -0.44 12.29
CA HIS A 85 -3.78 -0.59 11.78
C HIS A 85 -2.78 -0.95 12.89
N LEU A 86 -2.98 -0.42 14.09
CA LEU A 86 -2.20 -0.74 15.30
C LEU A 86 -2.63 -2.07 15.94
N GLY A 87 -3.82 -2.58 15.61
CA GLY A 87 -4.39 -3.76 16.25
C GLY A 87 -4.78 -3.52 17.71
N CYS A 88 -5.29 -2.32 18.01
CA CYS A 88 -5.76 -1.92 19.33
C CYS A 88 -7.18 -1.31 19.27
N GLU A 89 -7.75 -1.01 20.43
CA GLU A 89 -9.03 -0.29 20.54
C GLU A 89 -8.85 1.21 20.24
N ALA A 90 -9.89 1.86 19.74
CA ALA A 90 -9.84 3.27 19.33
C ALA A 90 -9.49 4.23 20.48
N GLU A 91 -9.84 3.89 21.72
CA GLU A 91 -9.53 4.63 22.93
C GLU A 91 -8.03 4.58 23.27
N ALA A 92 -7.34 3.51 22.88
CA ALA A 92 -5.91 3.32 23.13
C ALA A 92 -5.02 4.09 22.14
N VAL A 93 -5.58 4.61 21.04
CA VAL A 93 -4.84 5.43 20.08
C VAL A 93 -4.40 6.75 20.75
N PRO A 94 -3.12 7.18 20.65
CA PRO A 94 -2.69 8.45 21.21
C PRO A 94 -3.48 9.65 20.65
N SER A 95 -3.70 10.66 21.49
CA SER A 95 -4.41 11.89 21.10
C SER A 95 -3.47 12.99 20.63
N ASP A 96 -2.22 12.97 21.10
CA ASP A 96 -1.18 13.86 20.62
C ASP A 96 -0.69 13.38 19.23
N PRO A 97 -0.56 14.27 18.22
CA PRO A 97 -0.14 13.89 16.88
C PRO A 97 1.27 13.28 16.80
N HIS A 98 2.20 13.70 17.66
CA HIS A 98 3.56 13.17 17.68
C HIS A 98 3.57 11.77 18.30
N GLU A 99 2.89 11.58 19.42
CA GLU A 99 2.72 10.25 20.03
C GLU A 99 2.00 9.27 19.08
N LEU A 100 1.01 9.77 18.32
CA LEU A 100 0.32 8.98 17.30
C LEU A 100 1.27 8.52 16.20
N PHE A 101 2.09 9.45 15.69
CA PHE A 101 3.10 9.17 14.67
C PHE A 101 4.11 8.13 15.17
N ASP A 102 4.63 8.32 16.38
CA ASP A 102 5.57 7.41 17.03
C ASP A 102 4.97 6.01 17.23
N ALA A 103 3.70 5.92 17.62
CA ALA A 103 3.00 4.64 17.76
C ALA A 103 2.86 3.89 16.43
N MET A 104 2.52 4.60 15.34
CA MET A 104 2.44 3.99 14.00
C MET A 104 3.81 3.52 13.51
N VAL A 105 4.85 4.32 13.74
CA VAL A 105 6.23 3.97 13.43
C VAL A 105 6.69 2.74 14.22
N ALA A 106 6.47 2.73 15.55
CA ALA A 106 6.86 1.63 16.42
C ALA A 106 6.13 0.32 16.06
N CYS A 107 4.85 0.39 15.70
CA CYS A 107 4.09 -0.76 15.20
C CYS A 107 4.72 -1.34 13.92
N ALA A 108 5.09 -0.47 12.98
CA ALA A 108 5.74 -0.90 11.75
C ALA A 108 7.12 -1.53 12.00
N ASP A 109 7.93 -0.90 12.84
CA ASP A 109 9.27 -1.37 13.18
C ASP A 109 9.22 -2.72 13.90
N ALA A 110 8.32 -2.88 14.88
CA ALA A 110 8.13 -4.15 15.57
C ALA A 110 7.72 -5.28 14.62
N LEU A 111 6.79 -5.01 13.70
CA LEU A 111 6.35 -6.02 12.74
C LEU A 111 7.45 -6.34 11.70
N ASP A 112 8.19 -5.35 11.22
CA ASP A 112 9.35 -5.53 10.34
C ASP A 112 10.45 -6.36 11.02
N GLU A 113 10.77 -6.08 12.28
CA GLU A 113 11.74 -6.83 13.10
C GLU A 113 11.31 -8.28 13.30
N TRP A 114 10.03 -8.52 13.59
CA TRP A 114 9.50 -9.87 13.73
C TRP A 114 9.64 -10.68 12.43
N PHE A 115 9.30 -10.08 11.29
CA PHE A 115 9.51 -10.71 9.99
C PHE A 115 11.00 -10.93 9.68
N ALA A 116 11.89 -10.04 10.10
CA ALA A 116 13.33 -10.17 9.92
C ALA A 116 13.93 -11.29 10.78
N GLY A 117 13.43 -11.48 12.01
CA GLY A 117 13.87 -12.55 12.92
C GLY A 117 13.62 -13.97 12.40
N GLY A 118 12.77 -14.13 11.37
CA GLY A 118 12.52 -15.39 10.67
C GLY A 118 13.20 -15.54 9.30
N ALA A 119 14.05 -14.60 8.89
CA ALA A 119 14.64 -14.58 7.56
C ALA A 119 16.15 -14.92 7.55
N ASP A 120 16.61 -15.62 6.51
CA ASP A 120 18.02 -15.56 6.09
C ASP A 120 18.35 -14.16 5.52
N PRO A 121 19.62 -13.71 5.51
CA PRO A 121 20.01 -12.30 5.59
C PRO A 121 19.75 -11.36 4.39
N GLU A 122 19.03 -11.76 3.34
CA GLU A 122 18.94 -10.95 2.11
C GLU A 122 17.50 -10.47 1.83
N PRO A 123 17.23 -9.15 1.90
CA PRO A 123 15.92 -8.59 1.56
C PRO A 123 15.68 -8.64 0.04
N GLU A 124 14.47 -9.00 -0.40
CA GLU A 124 14.08 -8.87 -1.81
C GLU A 124 14.01 -7.38 -2.21
N PRO A 125 14.85 -6.91 -3.15
CA PRO A 125 14.95 -5.48 -3.49
C PRO A 125 13.70 -4.92 -4.21
N GLU A 126 12.86 -5.79 -4.77
CA GLU A 126 11.82 -5.40 -5.73
C GLU A 126 10.53 -4.87 -5.09
N SER A 127 10.24 -5.19 -3.82
CA SER A 127 8.92 -4.90 -3.23
C SER A 127 8.79 -3.49 -2.64
N GLY A 128 9.90 -2.78 -2.40
CA GLY A 128 9.93 -1.49 -1.71
C GLY A 128 9.55 -1.56 -0.22
N VAL A 129 8.78 -2.54 0.23
CA VAL A 129 8.50 -2.74 1.67
C VAL A 129 9.72 -3.36 2.35
N ARG A 130 10.15 -2.81 3.51
CA ARG A 130 11.21 -3.46 4.30
C ARG A 130 10.68 -4.80 4.84
N GLY A 131 11.43 -5.87 4.65
CA GLY A 131 11.03 -7.25 5.00
C GLY A 131 10.21 -7.94 3.91
N ARG A 132 10.36 -9.26 3.78
CA ARG A 132 9.80 -10.04 2.66
C ARG A 132 8.26 -9.98 2.65
N VAL A 133 7.69 -9.09 1.83
CA VAL A 133 6.27 -9.17 1.49
C VAL A 133 6.14 -10.23 0.42
N VAL A 134 5.31 -11.24 0.69
CA VAL A 134 4.97 -12.26 -0.29
C VAL A 134 4.56 -11.55 -1.57
N ARG A 135 5.27 -11.86 -2.66
CA ARG A 135 5.05 -11.21 -3.94
C ARG A 135 3.58 -11.35 -4.29
N ARG A 136 2.87 -10.22 -4.41
CA ARG A 136 1.54 -10.21 -5.02
C ARG A 136 1.73 -10.75 -6.43
N VAL A 137 1.17 -11.92 -6.72
CA VAL A 137 1.16 -12.39 -8.10
C VAL A 137 0.17 -11.53 -8.87
N VAL A 138 0.70 -10.50 -9.55
CA VAL A 138 -0.06 -9.70 -10.49
C VAL A 138 -0.32 -10.58 -11.68
N GLY A 139 -1.51 -11.18 -11.71
CA GLY A 139 -1.97 -11.81 -12.92
C GLY A 139 -2.12 -10.79 -14.05
N SER A 140 -1.67 -11.12 -15.27
CA SER A 140 -1.96 -10.30 -16.44
C SER A 140 -3.46 -9.98 -16.52
N ARG A 141 -3.78 -8.69 -16.70
CA ARG A 141 -5.17 -8.23 -16.85
C ARG A 141 -5.85 -9.03 -17.97
N PRO A 142 -7.05 -9.60 -17.76
CA PRO A 142 -7.73 -10.45 -18.75
C PRO A 142 -7.79 -9.82 -20.15
N HIS A 143 -8.04 -8.50 -20.18
CA HIS A 143 -8.19 -7.71 -21.41
C HIS A 143 -6.94 -7.70 -22.31
N VAL A 144 -5.73 -7.66 -21.72
CA VAL A 144 -4.48 -7.66 -22.49
C VAL A 144 -4.24 -9.03 -23.12
N ARG A 145 -4.58 -10.11 -22.39
CA ARG A 145 -4.42 -11.48 -22.85
C ARG A 145 -5.42 -11.85 -23.95
N GLU A 146 -6.67 -11.40 -23.87
CA GLU A 146 -7.65 -11.64 -24.92
C GLU A 146 -7.27 -10.95 -26.23
N GLN A 147 -6.80 -9.70 -26.16
CA GLN A 147 -6.31 -8.97 -27.34
C GLN A 147 -5.06 -9.61 -27.97
N LEU A 148 -4.16 -10.18 -27.14
CA LEU A 148 -2.97 -10.90 -27.62
C LEU A 148 -3.32 -12.31 -28.14
N ALA A 149 -4.21 -13.04 -27.47
CA ALA A 149 -4.64 -14.38 -27.90
C ALA A 149 -5.36 -14.34 -29.26
N ALA A 150 -6.02 -13.23 -29.59
CA ALA A 150 -6.59 -13.00 -30.92
C ALA A 150 -5.54 -12.76 -32.03
N LYS A 151 -4.27 -12.49 -31.66
CA LYS A 151 -3.18 -12.15 -32.59
C LYS A 151 -2.09 -13.23 -32.69
N VAL A 152 -2.21 -14.34 -31.96
CA VAL A 152 -1.20 -15.40 -31.88
C VAL A 152 -1.83 -16.74 -32.34
N PRO A 153 -1.09 -17.64 -33.03
CA PRO A 153 -1.64 -18.91 -33.51
C PRO A 153 -2.33 -19.74 -32.43
N ALA A 154 -3.46 -20.39 -32.75
CA ALA A 154 -4.31 -21.11 -31.79
C ALA A 154 -3.55 -22.11 -30.89
N ARG A 155 -2.54 -22.80 -31.44
CA ARG A 155 -1.69 -23.74 -30.70
C ARG A 155 -0.87 -23.11 -29.56
N LEU A 156 -0.58 -21.80 -29.66
CA LEU A 156 0.05 -21.01 -28.61
C LEU A 156 -0.98 -20.40 -27.65
N ALA A 157 -2.22 -20.15 -28.10
CA ALA A 157 -3.28 -19.59 -27.28
C ALA A 157 -3.86 -20.62 -26.28
N ASP A 158 -3.85 -21.92 -26.62
CA ASP A 158 -4.38 -22.98 -25.76
C ASP A 158 -3.60 -23.13 -24.44
N SER A 159 -2.29 -22.86 -24.42
CA SER A 159 -1.50 -22.84 -23.19
C SER A 159 -1.78 -21.62 -22.29
N TRP A 160 -2.50 -20.62 -22.79
CA TRP A 160 -2.82 -19.37 -22.07
C TRP A 160 -4.22 -19.38 -21.47
N ARG A 161 -5.11 -20.25 -21.98
CA ARG A 161 -6.49 -20.48 -21.53
C ARG A 161 -6.61 -21.40 -20.32
N ALA A 162 -5.50 -21.93 -19.80
CA ALA A 162 -5.53 -22.65 -18.55
C ALA A 162 -5.75 -21.66 -17.40
N THR A 163 -6.94 -21.64 -16.80
CA THR A 163 -7.27 -20.87 -15.60
C THR A 163 -6.38 -21.22 -14.40
N SER A 164 -5.66 -22.35 -14.45
CA SER A 164 -4.87 -22.88 -13.33
C SER A 164 -3.69 -22.00 -12.92
N TRP A 165 -3.03 -21.26 -13.81
CA TRP A 165 -1.83 -20.52 -13.40
C TRP A 165 -2.12 -19.43 -12.36
N LYS A 166 -3.36 -18.90 -12.31
CA LYS A 166 -3.77 -17.92 -11.28
C LYS A 166 -3.95 -18.60 -9.92
N ASP A 167 -4.57 -19.77 -9.92
CA ASP A 167 -4.78 -20.58 -8.72
C ASP A 167 -3.44 -21.12 -8.21
N ASP A 168 -2.57 -21.58 -9.11
CA ASP A 168 -1.21 -22.02 -8.83
C ASP A 168 -0.35 -20.87 -8.29
N ALA A 169 -0.48 -19.68 -8.89
CA ALA A 169 0.18 -18.47 -8.42
C ALA A 169 -0.27 -18.05 -7.01
N ARG A 170 -1.58 -18.09 -6.77
CA ARG A 170 -2.15 -17.76 -5.46
C ARG A 170 -1.73 -18.78 -4.41
N ALA A 171 -1.80 -20.07 -4.73
CA ALA A 171 -1.35 -21.14 -3.86
C ALA A 171 0.15 -21.02 -3.53
N ARG A 172 0.99 -20.63 -4.50
CA ARG A 172 2.41 -20.34 -4.27
C ARG A 172 2.63 -19.15 -3.34
N ALA A 173 1.90 -18.06 -3.56
CA ALA A 173 1.95 -16.90 -2.67
C ALA A 173 1.51 -17.29 -1.25
N ASP A 174 0.39 -18.00 -1.09
CA ASP A 174 -0.13 -18.45 0.21
C ASP A 174 0.87 -19.41 0.91
N ALA A 175 1.50 -20.32 0.17
CA ALA A 175 2.53 -21.22 0.71
C ALA A 175 3.80 -20.47 1.13
N GLU A 176 4.25 -19.50 0.33
CA GLU A 176 5.38 -18.63 0.68
C GLU A 176 5.07 -17.80 1.93
N ALA A 177 3.86 -17.24 2.01
CA ALA A 177 3.35 -16.47 3.14
C ALA A 177 3.38 -17.28 4.43
N THR A 178 2.82 -18.49 4.37
CA THR A 178 2.81 -19.45 5.47
C THR A 178 4.24 -19.79 5.90
N GLY A 179 5.16 -19.98 4.95
CA GLY A 179 6.57 -20.24 5.23
C GLY A 179 7.27 -19.06 5.93
N ILE A 180 7.02 -17.83 5.49
CA ILE A 180 7.60 -16.61 6.10
C ILE A 180 7.08 -16.41 7.52
N VAL A 181 5.75 -16.45 7.70
CA VAL A 181 5.09 -16.31 9.00
C VAL A 181 5.53 -17.43 9.94
N GLY A 182 5.62 -18.67 9.45
CA GLY A 182 6.08 -19.82 10.22
C GLY A 182 7.51 -19.66 10.74
N ARG A 183 8.44 -19.17 9.91
CA ARG A 183 9.82 -18.91 10.35
C ARG A 183 9.91 -17.75 11.33
N ALA A 184 9.20 -16.65 11.08
CA ALA A 184 9.14 -15.52 12.00
C ALA A 184 8.51 -15.92 13.35
N GLY A 185 7.55 -16.84 13.35
CA GLY A 185 6.98 -17.40 14.58
C GLY A 185 7.99 -18.15 15.46
N VAL A 186 9.13 -18.60 14.90
CA VAL A 186 10.20 -19.22 15.68
C VAL A 186 10.96 -18.19 16.53
N SER A 187 11.08 -16.95 16.07
CA SER A 187 11.79 -15.89 16.79
C SER A 187 10.95 -15.24 17.91
N GLY A 188 9.63 -15.45 17.91
CA GLY A 188 8.74 -15.01 18.99
C GLY A 188 7.29 -14.82 18.55
N THR A 189 6.48 -14.28 19.46
CA THR A 189 5.09 -13.93 19.17
C THR A 189 5.02 -12.74 18.21
N ARG A 190 4.15 -12.83 17.21
CA ARG A 190 3.89 -11.72 16.29
C ARG A 190 3.37 -10.49 17.06
N PRO A 191 3.96 -9.31 16.90
CA PRO A 191 3.46 -8.09 17.53
C PRO A 191 2.09 -7.71 16.93
N PRO A 192 1.25 -6.95 17.69
CA PRO A 192 -0.04 -6.51 17.19
C PRO A 192 0.10 -5.54 16.01
N GLY A 193 -0.96 -5.44 15.22
CA GLY A 193 -1.07 -4.49 14.13
C GLY A 193 -0.63 -5.03 12.77
N ARG A 194 -0.64 -4.13 11.80
CA ARG A 194 -0.57 -4.45 10.37
C ARG A 194 0.40 -3.57 9.59
N LEU A 195 0.95 -2.53 10.21
CA LEU A 195 1.81 -1.56 9.54
C LEU A 195 3.17 -2.18 9.17
N ARG A 196 3.67 -1.84 7.99
CA ARG A 196 4.99 -2.20 7.49
C ARG A 196 5.62 -0.96 6.88
N ARG A 197 6.92 -0.69 7.09
CA ARG A 197 7.52 0.49 6.45
C ARG A 197 7.62 0.29 4.94
N LEU A 198 7.05 1.23 4.18
CA LEU A 198 7.25 1.30 2.74
C LEU A 198 8.51 2.13 2.48
N ALA A 199 9.58 1.47 2.05
CA ALA A 199 10.77 2.13 1.53
C ALA A 199 10.66 2.33 -0.01
N PRO A 200 11.43 3.26 -0.57
CA PRO A 200 11.58 3.33 -2.01
C PRO A 200 12.15 2.00 -2.54
N PRO A 201 11.64 1.45 -3.65
CA PRO A 201 12.25 0.27 -4.27
C PRO A 201 13.69 0.60 -4.70
N GLN A 202 14.61 -0.32 -4.46
CA GLN A 202 15.98 -0.19 -4.95
C GLN A 202 16.05 -0.78 -6.36
N LEU A 203 16.09 0.10 -7.35
CA LEU A 203 16.24 -0.30 -8.74
C LEU A 203 17.72 -0.46 -9.08
N ASN A 204 18.08 -1.59 -9.71
CA ASN A 204 19.43 -1.77 -10.23
C ASN A 204 19.70 -0.83 -11.41
N ARG A 205 20.97 -0.66 -11.78
CA ARG A 205 21.38 0.29 -12.85
C ARG A 205 20.68 0.02 -14.19
N ALA A 206 20.43 -1.24 -14.54
CA ALA A 206 19.74 -1.59 -15.78
C ALA A 206 18.25 -1.24 -15.70
N GLN A 207 17.60 -1.47 -14.56
CA GLN A 207 16.22 -1.05 -14.30
C GLN A 207 16.11 0.47 -14.34
N MET A 208 17.02 1.20 -13.69
CA MET A 208 17.05 2.67 -13.76
C MET A 208 17.29 3.21 -15.18
N LEU A 209 17.96 2.46 -16.06
CA LEU A 209 18.22 2.90 -17.43
C LEU A 209 16.96 2.81 -18.31
N TRP A 210 16.21 1.71 -18.22
CA TRP A 210 15.07 1.48 -19.10
C TRP A 210 13.72 1.85 -18.48
N ALA A 211 13.57 1.80 -17.15
CA ALA A 211 12.30 2.07 -16.48
C ALA A 211 11.79 3.51 -16.72
N PRO A 212 12.60 4.58 -16.63
CA PRO A 212 12.13 5.94 -16.94
C PRO A 212 11.71 6.05 -18.41
N MET A 213 12.49 5.49 -19.33
CA MET A 213 12.17 5.48 -20.76
C MET A 213 10.82 4.79 -21.05
N LEU A 214 10.57 3.63 -20.45
CA LEU A 214 9.28 2.94 -20.59
C LEU A 214 8.15 3.71 -19.89
N TYR A 215 8.41 4.27 -18.72
CA TYR A 215 7.44 5.02 -17.93
C TYR A 215 7.05 6.36 -18.57
N GLU A 216 7.94 7.00 -19.34
CA GLU A 216 7.64 8.25 -20.03
C GLU A 216 7.09 8.04 -21.45
N LYS A 217 7.52 6.99 -22.15
CA LYS A 217 7.23 6.80 -23.58
C LYS A 217 6.19 5.72 -23.89
N ALA A 218 5.98 4.75 -23.02
CA ALA A 218 5.13 3.58 -23.30
C ALA A 218 3.95 3.45 -22.32
N PHE A 219 4.17 3.76 -21.05
CA PHE A 219 3.10 3.92 -20.08
C PHE A 219 2.78 5.40 -19.97
N ASP A 220 1.55 5.80 -20.27
CA ASP A 220 1.06 7.09 -19.81
C ASP A 220 0.31 6.87 -18.49
N PRO A 221 0.97 7.08 -17.33
CA PRO A 221 0.31 6.92 -16.03
C PRO A 221 -0.81 7.96 -15.82
N ASP A 222 -0.78 9.06 -16.56
CA ASP A 222 -1.66 10.22 -16.38
C ASP A 222 -2.77 10.31 -17.42
N GLY A 223 -2.69 9.53 -18.51
CA GLY A 223 -3.69 9.45 -19.56
C GLY A 223 -3.73 10.67 -20.50
N ARG A 224 -2.62 11.38 -20.70
CA ARG A 224 -2.53 12.48 -21.65
C ARG A 224 -2.86 11.98 -23.06
N PRO A 225 -3.71 12.68 -23.84
CA PRO A 225 -3.68 12.50 -25.27
C PRO A 225 -2.28 12.91 -25.79
N PRO A 226 -1.71 12.19 -26.77
CA PRO A 226 -0.45 12.59 -27.37
C PRO A 226 -0.60 14.02 -27.90
N ALA A 227 0.42 14.86 -27.66
CA ALA A 227 0.40 16.23 -28.16
C ALA A 227 0.25 16.22 -29.69
N GLY A 228 -0.91 16.67 -30.18
CA GLY A 228 -1.24 16.68 -31.61
C GLY A 228 -2.48 15.89 -32.03
N ALA A 229 -3.28 15.37 -31.09
CA ALA A 229 -4.64 14.89 -31.36
C ALA A 229 -5.69 15.99 -31.18
#